data_AF-A0A938SNB4-F1
#
_entry.id   AF-A0A938SNB4-F1
#
_cell.length_a   1.000
_cell.length_b   1.000
_cell.length_c   1.000
_cell.angle_alpha   90.00
_cell.angle_beta   90.00
_cell.angle_gamma   90.00
#
_symmetry.space_group_name_H-M   'P 1'
#
loop_
_entity.id
_entity.type
_entity.pdbx_description
1 polymer ?
#
loop_
_entity_poly.entity_id
_entity_poly.type
_entity_poly.pdbx_seq_one_letter_code
_entity_poly.pdbx_strand_id
1 'polypeptide(L)' 'MLTEAEVQRSYRSILKRMESEPEAIDRAEELLDELRPESPLRLRLLQEIEELRKRADSKH' A
#
# COMPACT_ATOMS: atom_id res chain seq x y z
N MET A 1 -11.59 2.96 10.60
CA MET A 1 -11.93 1.88 9.64
C MET A 1 -12.63 2.45 8.42
N LEU A 2 -11.86 2.66 7.37
CA LEU A 2 -12.35 3.02 6.04
C LEU A 2 -12.96 1.81 5.32
N THR A 3 -13.75 2.05 4.28
CA THR A 3 -14.20 0.96 3.40
C THR A 3 -13.06 0.49 2.49
N GLU A 4 -13.14 -0.74 2.01
CA GLU A 4 -12.18 -1.28 1.04
C GLU A 4 -12.07 -0.40 -0.21
N ALA A 5 -13.19 0.16 -0.69
CA ALA A 5 -13.20 1.03 -1.86
C ALA A 5 -12.47 2.37 -1.64
N GLU A 6 -12.57 2.94 -0.44
CA GLU A 6 -11.86 4.18 -0.09
C GLU A 6 -10.37 3.94 0.06
N VAL A 7 -9.98 2.86 0.75
CA VAL A 7 -8.58 2.47 0.93
C VAL A 7 -7.94 2.18 -0.43
N GLN A 8 -8.60 1.44 -1.31
CA GLN A 8 -8.07 1.15 -2.64
C GLN A 8 -7.81 2.41 -3.47
N ARG A 9 -8.67 3.43 -3.38
CA ARG A 9 -8.48 4.70 -4.09
C ARG A 9 -7.31 5.48 -3.53
N SER A 10 -7.24 5.62 -2.21
CA SER A 10 -6.16 6.34 -1.52
C SER A 10 -4.81 5.66 -1.75
N TYR A 11 -4.75 4.33 -1.66
CA TYR A 11 -3.56 3.52 -1.96
C TYR A 11 -3.00 3.82 -3.35
N ARG A 12 -3.87 3.75 -4.38
CA ARG A 12 -3.47 4.05 -5.77
C ARG A 12 -3.01 5.50 -5.94
N SER A 13 -3.65 6.43 -5.23
CA SER A 13 -3.27 7.85 -5.29
C SER A 13 -1.89 8.10 -4.68
N ILE A 14 -1.56 7.46 -3.56
CA ILE A 14 -0.26 7.58 -2.89
C ILE A 14 0.85 7.07 -3.82
N LEU A 15 0.72 5.84 -4.31
CA LEU A 15 1.75 5.22 -5.15
C LEU A 15 1.93 5.92 -6.50
N LYS A 16 0.85 6.45 -7.08
CA LYS A 16 0.94 7.21 -8.35
C LYS A 16 1.66 8.55 -8.17
N ARG A 17 1.51 9.21 -7.01
CA ARG A 17 2.06 10.56 -6.80
C ARG A 17 3.55 10.56 -6.51
N MET A 18 4.04 9.52 -5.87
CA MET A 18 5.41 9.44 -5.35
C MET A 18 6.22 8.33 -6.04
N GLU A 19 5.79 7.85 -7.21
CA GLU A 19 6.49 6.84 -8.03
C GLU A 19 7.03 5.62 -7.26
N SER A 20 6.31 5.15 -6.22
CA SER A 20 6.77 4.06 -5.36
C SER A 20 8.10 4.32 -4.64
N GLU A 21 8.39 5.58 -4.29
CA GLU A 21 9.44 5.94 -3.34
C GLU A 21 9.20 5.26 -1.97
N PRO A 22 10.25 5.05 -1.16
CA PRO A 22 10.13 4.39 0.14
C PRO A 22 9.06 5.02 1.04
N GLU A 23 8.99 6.35 1.10
CA GLU A 23 7.99 7.08 1.89
C GLU A 23 6.55 6.83 1.40
N ALA A 24 6.37 6.62 0.09
CA ALA A 24 5.08 6.29 -0.50
C ALA A 24 4.62 4.88 -0.10
N ILE A 25 5.56 3.94 -0.06
CA ILE A 25 5.33 2.56 0.33
C ILE A 25 4.95 2.50 1.81
N ASP A 26 5.68 3.20 2.68
CA ASP A 26 5.39 3.26 4.12
C ASP A 26 4.00 3.86 4.38
N ARG A 27 3.65 4.99 3.74
CA ARG A 27 2.30 5.58 3.87
C ARG A 27 1.20 4.68 3.32
N ALA A 28 1.47 3.96 2.24
CA ALA A 28 0.53 3.02 1.68
C ALA A 28 0.29 1.83 2.63
N GLU A 29 1.30 1.42 3.39
CA GLU A 29 1.23 0.36 4.41
C GLU A 29 0.39 0.81 5.62
N GLU A 30 0.66 2.00 6.16
CA GLU A 30 -0.13 2.60 7.25
C GLU A 30 -1.62 2.72 6.89
N LEU A 31 -1.93 3.04 5.62
CA LEU A 31 -3.31 3.12 5.16
C LEU A 31 -4.03 1.75 5.23
N LEU A 32 -3.32 0.64 5.08
CA LEU A 32 -3.90 -0.69 5.18
C LEU A 32 -4.27 -1.06 6.62
N ASP A 33 -3.70 -0.40 7.63
CA ASP A 33 -4.07 -0.58 9.04
C ASP A 33 -5.50 -0.13 9.34
N GLU A 34 -6.06 0.74 8.50
CA GLU A 34 -7.48 1.13 8.58
C GLU A 34 -8.44 0.01 8.14
N LEU A 35 -7.96 -1.04 7.47
CA LEU A 35 -8.74 -2.21 7.12
C LEU A 35 -8.64 -3.29 8.21
N ARG A 36 -9.73 -4.04 8.37
CA ARG A 36 -9.73 -5.23 9.25
C ARG A 36 -8.63 -6.21 8.82
N PRO A 37 -7.97 -6.91 9.75
CA PRO A 37 -6.94 -7.90 9.42
C PRO A 37 -7.40 -8.99 8.44
N GLU A 38 -8.67 -9.43 8.53
CA GLU A 38 -9.23 -10.45 7.63
C GLU A 38 -9.74 -9.88 6.29
N SER A 39 -9.60 -8.58 6.03
CA SER A 39 -10.01 -7.98 4.76
C SER A 39 -9.24 -8.62 3.60
N PRO A 40 -9.92 -9.20 2.60
CA PRO A 40 -9.26 -9.74 1.41
C PRO A 40 -8.45 -8.67 0.68
N LEU A 41 -8.95 -7.42 0.66
CA LEU A 41 -8.23 -6.31 0.06
C LEU A 41 -6.93 -6.00 0.81
N ARG A 42 -6.96 -5.98 2.16
CA ARG A 42 -5.76 -5.75 2.98
C ARG A 42 -4.67 -6.77 2.65
N LEU A 43 -5.02 -8.06 2.63
CA LEU A 43 -4.08 -9.14 2.33
C LEU A 43 -3.47 -8.98 0.93
N ARG A 44 -4.30 -8.64 -0.07
CA ARG A 44 -3.85 -8.42 -1.45
C ARG A 44 -2.89 -7.24 -1.56
N LEU A 45 -3.21 -6.11 -0.92
CA LEU A 45 -2.41 -4.89 -1.01
C LEU A 45 -1.12 -4.99 -0.19
N LEU A 46 -1.11 -5.73 0.92
CA LEU A 46 0.12 -6.02 1.67
C LEU A 46 1.14 -6.78 0.81
N GLN A 47 0.70 -7.80 0.06
CA GLN A 47 1.58 -8.50 -0.88
C GLN A 47 2.11 -7.56 -1.97
N GLU A 48 1.28 -6.65 -2.48
CA GLU A 48 1.69 -5.65 -3.47
C GLU A 48 2.76 -4.70 -2.90
N ILE A 49 2.60 -4.24 -1.66
CA ILE A 49 3.59 -3.42 -0.93
C ILE A 49 4.92 -4.16 -0.77
N GLU A 50 4.89 -5.44 -0.37
CA GLU A 50 6.10 -6.23 -0.17
C GLU A 50 6.93 -6.33 -1.47
N GLU A 51 6.26 -6.56 -2.60
CA GLU A 51 6.90 -6.59 -3.92
C GLU A 51 7.44 -5.22 -4.35
N LEU A 52 6.74 -4.13 -4.03
CA LEU A 52 7.23 -2.77 -4.28
C LEU A 52 8.48 -2.47 -3.45
N ARG A 53 8.50 -2.86 -2.17
CA ARG A 53 9.64 -2.68 -1.26
C ARG A 53 10.87 -3.43 -1.78
N LYS A 54 10.71 -4.70 -2.17
CA LYS A 54 11.79 -5.49 -2.81
C LYS A 54 12.37 -4.82 -4.05
N ARG A 55 11.53 -4.20 -4.90
CA ARG A 55 11.95 -3.49 -6.10
C ARG A 55 12.66 -2.17 -5.80
N ALA A 56 12.24 -1.47 -4.76
CA ALA A 56 12.90 -0.26 -4.30
C ALA A 56 14.29 -0.57 -3.73
N ASP A 57 14.41 -1.62 -2.92
CA ASP A 57 15.68 -2.09 -2.33
C ASP A 57 16.64 -2.63 -3.40
N SER A 58 16.13 -3.33 -4.43
CA SER A 58 16.95 -3.86 -5.53
C SER A 58 17.48 -2.79 -6.49
N LYS A 59 17.03 -1.53 -6.36
CA LYS A 59 17.48 -0.40 -7.18
C LYS A 59 18.61 0.42 -6.54
N HIS A 60 19.10 0.04 -5.35
CA HIS A 60 20.26 0.64 -4.70
C HIS A 60 21.54 -0.16 -4.95
#